data_AF-A0A3S0HJI0-F1
#
_entry.id   AF-A0A3S0HJI0-F1
#
_cell.length_a   1.000
_cell.length_b   1.000
_cell.length_c   1.000
_cell.angle_alpha   90.00
_cell.angle_beta   90.00
_cell.angle_gamma   90.00
#
_symmetry.space_group_name_H-M   'P 1'
#
loop_
_entity.id
_entity.type
_entity.pdbx_description
1 polymer ?
#
loop_
_entity_poly.entity_id
_entity_poly.type
_entity_poly.pdbx_seq_one_letter_code
_entity_poly.pdbx_strand_id
1 'polypeptide(L)'
;MTFENVVYPAFIKREEEGFGIHFPTLLPKYGWEFSLCSGHTKKEAVQNAEKALAYLLAGALYDNEDLPSQAPIPSELVTEEMELISIKTSYSDYAKEIEEHLPRRHWHIYFNRDEKSNFQAVAYKNKQGFWDVKIDGDLPVKIEQKKLLQLCPTYPVVCTVRRRAEAEELFDSFVLRLEEL
;
A
#
# COMPACT_ATOMS: atom_id res chain seq x y z
N MET A 1 -5.20 1.74 17.05
CA MET A 1 -3.90 1.94 16.39
C MET A 1 -3.89 3.37 15.91
N THR A 2 -3.18 4.25 16.60
CA THR A 2 -3.14 5.68 16.33
C THR A 2 -1.69 6.16 16.39
N PHE A 3 -1.42 7.30 15.76
CA PHE A 3 -0.13 7.97 15.80
C PHE A 3 -0.39 9.47 15.99
N GLU A 4 0.53 10.14 16.65
CA GLU A 4 0.39 11.55 17.03
C GLU A 4 1.64 12.32 16.67
N ASN A 5 1.47 13.48 16.03
CA ASN A 5 2.56 14.43 15.76
C ASN A 5 3.77 13.82 15.03
N VAL A 6 3.54 12.90 14.09
CA VAL A 6 4.61 12.31 13.28
C VAL A 6 5.04 13.28 12.19
N VAL A 7 6.32 13.24 11.82
CA VAL A 7 6.90 14.14 10.83
C VAL A 7 7.67 13.33 9.80
N TYR A 8 7.30 13.46 8.53
CA TYR A 8 7.99 12.79 7.44
C TYR A 8 8.65 13.82 6.53
N PRO A 9 9.93 13.62 6.17
CA PRO A 9 10.61 14.50 5.24
C PRO A 9 10.07 14.25 3.83
N ALA A 10 9.88 15.34 3.11
CA ALA A 10 9.39 15.37 1.74
C ALA A 10 10.13 16.45 0.95
N PHE A 11 9.94 16.45 -0.37
CA PHE A 11 10.22 17.63 -1.16
C PHE A 11 8.98 18.06 -1.93
N ILE A 12 8.89 19.37 -2.20
CA ILE A 12 7.91 19.95 -3.10
C ILE A 12 8.60 20.34 -4.40
N LYS A 13 7.97 20.00 -5.53
CA LYS A 13 8.42 20.35 -6.87
C LYS A 13 7.27 20.96 -7.67
N ARG A 14 7.60 21.91 -8.57
CA ARG A 14 6.64 22.42 -9.56
C ARG A 14 6.33 21.33 -10.61
N GLU A 15 5.05 21.06 -10.81
CA GLU A 15 4.53 20.17 -11.85
C GLU A 15 3.77 21.02 -12.91
N GLU A 16 3.26 20.37 -13.98
CA GLU A 16 2.56 21.05 -15.07
C GLU A 16 1.36 21.88 -14.57
N GLU A 17 0.54 21.32 -13.67
CA GLU A 17 -0.71 21.92 -13.20
C GLU A 17 -0.66 22.46 -11.75
N GLY A 18 0.51 22.48 -11.12
CA GLY A 18 0.63 22.88 -9.72
C GLY A 18 1.94 22.50 -9.04
N PHE A 19 1.84 22.04 -7.80
CA PHE A 19 2.96 21.59 -6.99
C PHE A 19 2.68 20.19 -6.45
N GLY A 20 3.62 19.27 -6.66
CA GLY A 20 3.58 17.91 -6.15
C GLY A 20 4.41 17.75 -4.87
N ILE A 21 3.94 16.93 -3.93
CA ILE A 21 4.65 16.56 -2.71
C ILE A 21 5.12 15.12 -2.79
N HIS A 22 6.43 14.93 -2.65
CA HIS A 22 7.11 13.66 -2.86
C HIS A 22 7.74 13.17 -1.55
N PHE A 23 7.58 11.88 -1.25
CA PHE A 23 8.12 11.27 -0.03
C PHE A 23 9.06 10.10 -0.39
N PRO A 24 10.27 10.36 -0.87
CA PRO A 24 11.15 9.31 -1.40
C PRO A 24 11.63 8.30 -0.36
N THR A 25 11.84 8.71 0.89
CA THR A 25 12.28 7.80 1.95
C THR A 25 11.14 7.02 2.61
N LEU A 26 9.92 7.56 2.54
CA LEU A 26 8.69 6.88 2.94
C LEU A 26 8.24 5.84 1.90
N LEU A 27 8.43 6.17 0.61
CA LEU A 27 7.99 5.40 -0.54
C LEU A 27 9.18 5.11 -1.49
N PRO A 28 10.13 4.24 -1.10
CA PRO A 28 11.41 4.10 -1.83
C PRO A 28 11.28 3.64 -3.28
N LYS A 29 10.16 3.00 -3.64
CA LYS A 29 9.95 2.44 -4.99
C LYS A 29 9.50 3.48 -6.03
N TYR A 30 8.85 4.55 -5.61
CA TYR A 30 8.17 5.47 -6.53
C TYR A 30 8.04 6.91 -6.01
N GLY A 31 8.45 7.18 -4.76
CA GLY A 31 8.30 8.47 -4.11
C GLY A 31 9.24 9.54 -4.65
N TRP A 32 10.21 9.18 -5.50
CA TRP A 32 11.02 10.15 -6.24
C TRP A 32 10.30 10.65 -7.49
N GLU A 33 9.63 9.74 -8.20
CA GLU A 33 9.04 9.97 -9.51
C GLU A 33 7.59 10.48 -9.40
N PHE A 34 6.84 10.00 -8.42
CA PHE A 34 5.42 10.29 -8.27
C PHE A 34 5.14 11.02 -6.96
N SER A 35 4.40 12.12 -7.06
CA SER A 35 3.91 12.84 -5.90
C SER A 35 2.81 12.02 -5.21
N LEU A 36 2.82 12.00 -3.87
CA LEU A 36 1.76 11.38 -3.08
C LEU A 36 0.45 12.17 -3.25
N CYS A 37 0.57 13.48 -3.40
CA CYS A 37 -0.52 14.41 -3.65
C CYS A 37 0.01 15.69 -4.28
N SER A 38 -0.90 16.49 -4.83
CA SER A 38 -0.59 17.79 -5.42
C SER A 38 -1.58 18.86 -4.98
N GLY A 39 -1.28 20.11 -5.34
CA GLY A 39 -2.19 21.26 -5.19
C GLY A 39 -1.82 22.38 -6.15
N HIS A 40 -2.76 23.26 -6.47
CA HIS A 40 -2.50 24.38 -7.38
C HIS A 40 -1.58 25.43 -6.75
N THR A 41 -1.55 25.48 -5.41
CA THR A 41 -0.61 26.30 -4.63
C THR A 41 0.25 25.44 -3.70
N LYS A 42 1.43 25.94 -3.30
CA LYS A 42 2.28 25.24 -2.32
C LYS A 42 1.54 24.96 -1.01
N LYS A 43 0.75 25.92 -0.53
CA LYS A 43 -0.02 25.78 0.71
C LYS A 43 -1.04 24.65 0.60
N GLU A 44 -1.78 24.61 -0.50
CA GLU A 44 -2.75 23.55 -0.77
C GLU A 44 -2.07 22.18 -0.90
N ALA A 45 -0.95 22.10 -1.62
CA ALA A 45 -0.19 20.86 -1.76
C ALA A 45 0.27 20.31 -0.40
N VAL A 46 0.76 21.18 0.50
CA VAL A 46 1.13 20.80 1.87
C VAL A 46 -0.08 20.31 2.67
N GLN A 47 -1.21 21.01 2.64
CA GLN A 47 -2.43 20.57 3.35
C GLN A 47 -2.95 19.21 2.83
N ASN A 48 -2.90 19.00 1.52
CA ASN A 48 -3.24 17.72 0.91
C ASN A 48 -2.26 16.62 1.34
N ALA A 49 -0.97 16.94 1.51
CA ALA A 49 0.04 16.00 1.96
C ALA A 49 -0.14 15.60 3.42
N GLU A 50 -0.50 16.53 4.30
CA GLU A 50 -0.79 16.23 5.71
C GLU A 50 -1.90 15.17 5.82
N LYS A 51 -2.96 15.34 5.03
CA LYS A 51 -4.09 14.38 4.94
C LYS A 51 -3.67 13.07 4.29
N ALA A 52 -3.03 13.11 3.12
CA ALA A 52 -2.64 11.90 2.38
C ALA A 52 -1.65 11.05 3.20
N LEU A 53 -0.72 11.70 3.89
CA LEU A 53 0.21 11.04 4.81
C LEU A 53 -0.54 10.38 5.97
N ALA A 54 -1.51 11.05 6.59
CA ALA A 54 -2.30 10.46 7.67
C ALA A 54 -3.01 9.17 7.22
N TYR A 55 -3.62 9.20 6.03
CA TYR A 55 -4.31 8.06 5.44
C TYR A 55 -3.35 6.91 5.15
N LEU A 56 -2.17 7.22 4.58
CA LEU A 56 -1.14 6.22 4.27
C LEU A 56 -0.65 5.51 5.54
N LEU A 57 -0.33 6.26 6.58
CA LEU A 57 0.16 5.72 7.86
C LEU A 57 -0.93 4.92 8.59
N ALA A 58 -2.18 5.41 8.56
CA ALA A 58 -3.30 4.67 9.11
C ALA A 58 -3.55 3.37 8.35
N GLY A 59 -3.37 3.37 7.03
CA GLY A 59 -3.40 2.17 6.19
C GLY A 59 -2.33 1.15 6.59
N ALA A 60 -1.08 1.58 6.79
CA ALA A 60 0.00 0.70 7.24
C ALA A 60 -0.33 0.02 8.58
N LEU A 61 -0.76 0.79 9.57
CA LEU A 61 -1.19 0.23 10.85
C LEU A 61 -2.41 -0.68 10.71
N TYR A 62 -3.38 -0.29 9.88
CA TYR A 62 -4.53 -1.14 9.57
C TYR A 62 -4.08 -2.45 8.90
N ASP A 63 -2.99 -2.48 8.17
CA ASP A 63 -2.46 -3.69 7.56
C ASP A 63 -1.67 -4.57 8.55
N ASN A 64 -1.62 -4.20 9.83
CA ASN A 64 -0.76 -4.80 10.87
C ASN A 64 0.74 -4.65 10.59
N GLU A 65 1.10 -3.62 9.82
CA GLU A 65 2.48 -3.23 9.54
C GLU A 65 2.91 -2.13 10.52
N ASP A 66 4.23 -2.01 10.68
CA ASP A 66 4.82 -0.95 11.48
C ASP A 66 4.77 0.39 10.71
N LEU A 67 4.84 1.51 11.44
CA LEU A 67 4.99 2.79 10.78
C LEU A 67 6.33 2.82 10.03
N PRO A 68 6.33 3.29 8.77
CA PRO A 68 7.54 3.39 7.98
C PRO A 68 8.53 4.39 8.59
N SER A 69 9.81 4.23 8.25
CA SER A 69 10.89 5.08 8.75
C SER A 69 10.70 6.55 8.37
N GLN A 70 11.04 7.46 9.29
CA GLN A 70 11.11 8.91 9.06
C GLN A 70 12.51 9.34 8.58
N ALA A 71 13.19 8.47 7.82
CA ALA A 71 14.56 8.68 7.39
C ALA A 71 14.69 9.97 6.55
N PRO A 72 15.75 10.78 6.77
CA PRO A 72 15.97 12.00 6.03
C PRO A 72 16.25 11.72 4.55
N ILE A 73 15.84 12.64 3.69
CA ILE A 73 16.17 12.59 2.26
C ILE A 73 17.67 12.85 2.09
N PRO A 74 18.42 11.99 1.38
CA PRO A 74 19.84 12.21 1.14
C PRO A 74 20.07 13.52 0.39
N SER A 75 20.86 14.42 0.99
CA SER A 75 21.07 15.79 0.48
C SER A 75 21.67 15.85 -0.92
N GLU A 76 22.48 14.85 -1.27
CA GLU A 76 23.15 14.71 -2.57
C GLU A 76 22.20 14.40 -3.73
N LEU A 77 20.97 13.98 -3.43
CA LEU A 77 19.92 13.69 -4.42
C LEU A 77 18.95 14.86 -4.61
N VAL A 78 19.12 15.94 -3.84
CA VAL A 78 18.24 17.11 -3.87
C VAL A 78 18.75 18.09 -4.92
N THR A 79 17.89 18.44 -5.88
CA THR A 79 18.22 19.38 -6.96
C THR A 79 17.71 20.80 -6.66
N GLU A 80 18.17 21.79 -7.42
CA GLU A 80 17.71 23.19 -7.28
C GLU A 80 16.21 23.39 -7.54
N GLU A 81 15.58 22.44 -8.24
CA GLU A 81 14.14 22.46 -8.52
C GLU A 81 13.29 21.93 -7.34
N MET A 82 13.94 21.37 -6.31
CA MET A 82 13.31 20.75 -5.16
C MET A 82 13.44 21.63 -3.93
N GLU A 83 12.32 21.87 -3.26
CA GLU A 83 12.33 22.48 -1.93
C GLU A 83 12.06 21.40 -0.89
N LEU A 84 13.04 21.15 -0.02
CA LEU A 84 12.88 20.22 1.10
C LEU A 84 11.91 20.79 2.12
N ILE A 85 10.97 19.97 2.57
CA ILE A 85 9.97 20.32 3.56
C ILE A 85 9.76 19.16 4.53
N SER A 86 9.08 19.43 5.64
CA SER A 86 8.66 18.43 6.61
C SER A 86 7.14 18.44 6.71
N ILE A 87 6.51 17.31 6.45
CA ILE A 87 5.05 17.17 6.58
C ILE A 87 4.76 16.56 7.94
N LYS A 88 4.05 17.33 8.76
CA LYS A 88 3.60 16.90 10.08
C LYS A 88 2.14 16.47 10.01
N THR A 89 1.80 15.35 10.63
CA THR A 89 0.40 14.89 10.68
C THR A 89 0.10 14.09 11.94
N SER A 90 -1.19 13.94 12.26
CA SER A 90 -1.69 13.13 13.37
C SER A 90 -2.93 12.36 12.92
N TYR A 91 -3.17 11.21 13.53
CA TYR A 91 -4.36 10.42 13.23
C TYR A 91 -5.64 11.18 13.61
N SER A 92 -5.63 11.85 14.77
CA SER A 92 -6.78 12.58 15.31
C SER A 92 -7.38 13.60 14.36
N ASP A 93 -6.52 14.25 13.56
CA ASP A 93 -6.90 15.35 12.68
C ASP A 93 -7.82 14.87 11.53
N TYR A 94 -7.74 13.58 11.19
CA TYR A 94 -8.48 12.96 10.09
C TYR A 94 -9.23 11.69 10.51
N ALA A 95 -9.37 11.44 11.82
CA ALA A 95 -9.84 10.16 12.35
C ALA A 95 -11.18 9.71 11.77
N LYS A 96 -12.17 10.61 11.72
CA LYS A 96 -13.50 10.31 11.17
C LYS A 96 -13.41 9.77 9.75
N GLU A 97 -12.69 10.47 8.88
CA GLU A 97 -12.61 10.11 7.47
C GLU A 97 -11.82 8.81 7.31
N ILE A 98 -10.71 8.65 8.04
CA ILE A 98 -9.91 7.41 8.06
C ILE A 98 -10.77 6.21 8.48
N GLU A 99 -11.54 6.32 9.56
CA GLU A 99 -12.40 5.26 10.09
C GLU A 99 -13.53 4.89 9.10
N GLU A 100 -14.04 5.85 8.32
CA GLU A 100 -15.02 5.60 7.26
C GLU A 100 -14.41 4.87 6.05
N HIS A 101 -13.13 5.11 5.74
CA HIS A 101 -12.45 4.55 4.57
C HIS A 101 -11.80 3.18 4.79
N LEU A 102 -11.14 2.96 5.94
CA LEU A 102 -10.34 1.76 6.21
C LEU A 102 -11.10 0.42 6.05
N PRO A 103 -12.39 0.29 6.44
CA PRO A 103 -13.12 -0.97 6.28
C PRO A 103 -13.24 -1.47 4.84
N ARG A 104 -13.08 -0.59 3.84
CA ARG A 104 -13.14 -0.93 2.40
C ARG A 104 -11.76 -1.21 1.79
N ARG A 105 -10.69 -1.02 2.58
CA ARG A 105 -9.31 -1.26 2.13
C ARG A 105 -9.13 -2.72 1.74
N HIS A 106 -8.49 -2.90 0.60
CA HIS A 106 -8.04 -4.18 0.07
C HIS A 106 -6.74 -3.93 -0.69
N TRP A 107 -6.03 -5.00 -1.00
CA TRP A 107 -4.76 -4.95 -1.72
C TRP A 107 -4.74 -6.08 -2.73
N HIS A 108 -4.24 -5.75 -3.91
CA HIS A 108 -3.96 -6.73 -4.94
C HIS A 108 -2.56 -7.31 -4.72
N ILE A 109 -2.44 -8.60 -4.98
CA ILE A 109 -1.22 -9.38 -4.92
C ILE A 109 -1.06 -9.98 -6.31
N TYR A 110 0.05 -9.66 -6.95
CA TYR A 110 0.42 -10.22 -8.24
C TYR A 110 1.47 -11.30 -8.01
N PHE A 111 1.33 -12.44 -8.70
CA PHE A 111 2.32 -13.52 -8.60
C PHE A 111 3.70 -13.00 -8.97
N ASN A 112 4.70 -13.29 -8.14
CA ASN A 112 6.07 -12.75 -8.27
C ASN A 112 6.15 -11.21 -8.38
N ARG A 113 5.11 -10.50 -7.93
CA ARG A 113 5.01 -9.03 -7.91
C ARG A 113 5.11 -8.44 -9.33
N ASP A 114 4.69 -9.22 -10.33
CA ASP A 114 4.59 -8.80 -11.72
C ASP A 114 3.16 -8.36 -12.02
N GLU A 115 2.93 -7.05 -12.18
CA GLU A 115 1.62 -6.47 -12.51
C GLU A 115 1.03 -6.99 -13.84
N LYS A 116 1.86 -7.60 -14.70
CA LYS A 116 1.42 -8.22 -15.96
C LYS A 116 1.08 -9.71 -15.79
N SER A 117 1.21 -10.25 -14.58
CA SER A 117 0.90 -11.64 -14.31
C SER A 117 -0.58 -11.94 -14.49
N ASN A 118 -0.86 -13.11 -15.07
CA ASN A 118 -2.21 -13.65 -15.19
C ASN A 118 -2.72 -14.25 -13.87
N PHE A 119 -1.85 -14.40 -12.86
CA PHE A 119 -2.22 -14.86 -11.53
C PHE A 119 -2.25 -13.67 -10.56
N GLN A 120 -3.46 -13.36 -10.10
CA GLN A 120 -3.71 -12.24 -9.21
C GLN A 120 -4.60 -12.70 -8.06
N ALA A 121 -4.38 -12.10 -6.91
CA ALA A 121 -5.20 -12.28 -5.72
C ALA A 121 -5.56 -10.92 -5.14
N VAL A 122 -6.65 -10.90 -4.39
CA VAL A 122 -7.10 -9.75 -3.63
C VAL A 122 -7.26 -10.18 -2.17
N ALA A 123 -6.76 -9.33 -1.28
CA ALA A 123 -6.82 -9.56 0.16
C ALA A 123 -7.80 -8.60 0.81
N TYR A 124 -8.76 -9.17 1.54
CA TYR A 124 -9.78 -8.43 2.29
C TYR A 124 -9.64 -8.70 3.78
N LYS A 125 -9.84 -7.67 4.60
CA LYS A 125 -9.77 -7.84 6.05
C LYS A 125 -11.04 -8.49 6.58
N ASN A 126 -10.90 -9.57 7.33
CA ASN A 126 -12.00 -10.30 7.93
C ASN A 126 -12.36 -9.74 9.32
N LYS A 127 -13.45 -10.24 9.91
CA LYS A 127 -13.98 -9.76 11.20
C LYS A 127 -13.03 -10.00 12.39
N GLN A 128 -12.05 -10.89 12.24
CA GLN A 128 -11.04 -11.20 13.26
C GLN A 128 -9.78 -10.32 13.10
N GLY A 129 -9.73 -9.47 12.07
CA GLY A 129 -8.60 -8.58 11.81
C GLY A 129 -7.45 -9.22 11.01
N PHE A 130 -7.67 -10.41 10.43
CA PHE A 130 -6.75 -11.05 9.49
C PHE A 130 -7.13 -10.73 8.05
N TRP A 131 -6.21 -10.96 7.12
CA TRP A 131 -6.40 -10.80 5.69
C TRP A 131 -6.74 -12.13 5.05
N ASP A 132 -7.95 -12.26 4.52
CA ASP A 132 -8.34 -13.40 3.68
C ASP A 132 -7.92 -13.10 2.25
N VAL A 133 -7.02 -13.92 1.71
CA VAL A 133 -6.49 -13.80 0.35
C VAL A 133 -7.31 -14.70 -0.57
N LYS A 134 -7.87 -14.13 -1.63
CA LYS A 134 -8.71 -14.84 -2.61
C LYS A 134 -8.17 -14.60 -4.01
N ILE A 135 -8.41 -15.54 -4.92
CA ILE A 135 -8.13 -15.32 -6.34
C ILE A 135 -8.94 -14.11 -6.82
N ASP A 136 -8.29 -13.22 -7.55
CA ASP A 136 -8.91 -12.08 -8.18
C ASP A 136 -9.36 -12.47 -9.60
N GLY A 137 -10.62 -12.84 -9.73
CA GLY A 137 -11.20 -13.33 -10.97
C GLY A 137 -11.06 -14.84 -11.16
N ASP A 138 -10.98 -15.26 -12.43
CA ASP A 138 -10.83 -16.66 -12.82
C ASP A 138 -9.36 -17.06 -12.88
N LEU A 139 -9.06 -18.32 -12.57
CA LEU A 139 -7.72 -18.87 -12.81
C LEU A 139 -7.46 -18.92 -14.32
N PRO A 140 -6.24 -18.55 -14.78
CA PRO A 140 -5.89 -18.59 -16.20
C PRO A 140 -5.77 -20.02 -16.75
N VAL A 141 -5.81 -21.03 -15.87
CA VAL A 141 -5.77 -22.46 -16.21
C VAL A 141 -7.06 -23.15 -15.79
N LYS A 142 -7.57 -24.02 -16.66
CA LYS A 142 -8.75 -24.85 -16.36
C LYS A 142 -8.33 -26.03 -15.49
N ILE A 143 -8.66 -25.98 -14.20
CA ILE A 143 -8.40 -27.05 -13.26
C ILE A 143 -9.74 -27.56 -12.70
N GLU A 144 -9.87 -28.87 -12.60
CA GLU A 144 -11.03 -29.48 -11.94
C GLU A 144 -11.12 -29.01 -10.49
N GLN A 145 -12.32 -28.59 -10.07
CA GLN A 145 -12.55 -28.12 -8.69
C GLN A 145 -12.09 -29.12 -7.63
N LYS A 146 -12.20 -30.43 -7.91
CA LYS A 146 -11.71 -31.48 -7.01
C LYS A 146 -10.20 -31.41 -6.79
N LYS A 147 -9.41 -31.17 -7.84
CA LYS A 147 -7.95 -30.98 -7.74
C LYS A 147 -7.62 -29.68 -7.00
N LEU A 148 -8.36 -28.60 -7.27
CA LEU A 148 -8.20 -27.33 -6.55
C LEU A 148 -8.46 -27.48 -5.06
N LEU A 149 -9.52 -28.20 -4.66
CA LEU A 149 -9.82 -28.46 -3.25
C LEU A 149 -8.84 -29.43 -2.58
N GLN A 150 -8.21 -30.33 -3.35
CA GLN A 150 -7.10 -31.15 -2.84
C GLN A 150 -5.85 -30.30 -2.59
N LEU A 151 -5.57 -29.34 -3.47
CA LEU A 151 -4.43 -28.42 -3.32
C LEU A 151 -4.67 -27.37 -2.23
N CYS A 152 -5.88 -26.83 -2.17
CA CYS A 152 -6.31 -25.75 -1.27
C CYS A 152 -7.74 -26.04 -0.77
N PRO A 153 -7.88 -26.73 0.38
CA PRO A 153 -9.19 -27.09 0.94
C PRO A 153 -10.09 -25.90 1.28
N THR A 154 -9.51 -24.71 1.44
CA THR A 154 -10.21 -23.46 1.79
C THR A 154 -10.58 -22.62 0.58
N TYR A 155 -10.35 -23.11 -0.65
CA TYR A 155 -10.66 -22.39 -1.88
C TYR A 155 -12.12 -21.88 -1.89
N PRO A 156 -12.38 -20.60 -2.28
CA PRO A 156 -11.48 -19.67 -2.96
C PRO A 156 -10.52 -18.87 -2.07
N VAL A 157 -10.54 -19.07 -0.74
CA VAL A 157 -9.56 -18.46 0.17
C VAL A 157 -8.27 -19.26 0.11
N VAL A 158 -7.25 -18.68 -0.51
CA VAL A 158 -5.92 -19.29 -0.68
C VAL A 158 -5.20 -19.38 0.66
N CYS A 159 -5.27 -18.32 1.45
CA CYS A 159 -4.73 -18.26 2.80
C CYS A 159 -5.39 -17.15 3.63
N THR A 160 -5.26 -17.24 4.95
CA THR A 160 -5.62 -16.18 5.89
C THR A 160 -4.37 -15.81 6.68
N VAL A 161 -3.94 -14.55 6.62
CA VAL A 161 -2.64 -14.11 7.16
C VAL A 161 -2.77 -12.83 7.98
N ARG A 162 -1.71 -12.50 8.73
CA ARG A 162 -1.69 -11.26 9.51
C ARG A 162 -1.06 -10.10 8.74
N ARG A 163 0.01 -10.38 7.99
CA ARG A 163 0.87 -9.38 7.35
C ARG A 163 0.91 -9.50 5.84
N ARG A 164 1.39 -8.44 5.19
CA ARG A 164 1.47 -8.38 3.73
C ARG A 164 2.39 -9.44 3.13
N ALA A 165 3.61 -9.49 3.63
CA ALA A 165 4.64 -10.41 3.15
C ALA A 165 4.20 -11.88 3.22
N GLU A 166 3.49 -12.26 4.29
CA GLU A 166 2.95 -13.62 4.46
C GLU A 166 1.97 -13.99 3.34
N ALA A 167 1.08 -13.07 2.93
CA ALA A 167 0.16 -13.36 1.83
C ALA A 167 0.90 -13.52 0.51
N GLU A 168 1.88 -12.64 0.24
CA GLU A 168 2.64 -12.66 -1.00
C GLU A 168 3.37 -14.00 -1.16
N GLU A 169 4.08 -14.44 -0.12
CA GLU A 169 4.78 -15.74 -0.11
C GLU A 169 3.84 -16.94 -0.27
N LEU A 170 2.72 -16.95 0.48
CA LEU A 170 1.77 -18.07 0.41
C LEU A 170 1.00 -18.10 -0.90
N PHE A 171 0.72 -16.94 -1.50
CA PHE A 171 0.10 -16.85 -2.82
C PHE A 171 1.05 -17.36 -3.89
N ASP A 172 2.33 -16.96 -3.88
CA ASP A 172 3.31 -17.49 -4.82
C ASP A 172 3.47 -19.00 -4.69
N SER A 173 3.53 -19.51 -3.46
CA SER A 173 3.60 -20.96 -3.20
C SER A 173 2.35 -21.69 -3.69
N PHE A 174 1.17 -21.08 -3.62
CA PHE A 174 -0.05 -21.64 -4.18
C PHE A 174 0.02 -21.71 -5.71
N VAL A 175 0.45 -20.63 -6.38
CA VAL A 175 0.57 -20.57 -7.84
C VAL A 175 1.59 -21.60 -8.34
N LEU A 176 2.78 -21.70 -7.73
CA LEU A 176 3.80 -22.67 -8.14
C LEU A 176 3.29 -24.11 -8.08
N ARG A 177 2.59 -24.49 -7.00
CA ARG A 177 1.99 -25.84 -6.89
C ARG A 177 0.86 -26.08 -7.88
N LEU A 178 0.18 -25.00 -8.29
CA LEU A 178 -0.90 -25.07 -9.27
C LEU A 178 -0.36 -25.24 -10.69
N GLU A 179 0.81 -24.67 -10.99
CA GLU A 179 1.53 -24.88 -12.26
C GLU A 179 2.13 -26.30 -12.39
N GLU A 180 2.28 -27.03 -11.28
CA GLU A 180 2.77 -28.42 -11.26
C GLU A 180 1.67 -29.48 -11.52
N LEU A 181 0.39 -29.11 -11.62
CA LEU A 181 -0.77 -30.01 -11.77
C LEU A 181 -1.17 -30.35 -13.21
#